data_AF-A0A6G7YAC8-F1
#
_entry.id   AF-A0A6G7YAC8-F1
#
_cell.length_a   1.000
_cell.length_b   1.000
_cell.length_c   1.000
_cell.angle_alpha   90.00
_cell.angle_beta   90.00
_cell.angle_gamma   90.00
#
_symmetry.space_group_name_H-M   'P 1'
#
loop_
_entity.id
_entity.type
_entity.pdbx_description
1 polymer ?
#
loop_
_entity_poly.entity_id
_entity_poly.type
_entity_poly.pdbx_seq_one_letter_code
_entity_poly.pdbx_strand_id
1 'polypeptide(L)'
;MRELTAAAQWLDGQVVVDWWANEMALWEDYSGRGPRYDAPEFPVLQTTGLVAGLECGLGWGLKPSQTTESFELRPISEVPEAQVIERRETSVNGIFRSRQLTELPVGRVRDVTVGFVHDIVTLDARIGGETLVSEIRCTVGGQPLVFLSGEAEEQQNDSLVFKRLDNAVLIFTDPTAVDTLPWSR
;
A
#
# COMPACT_ATOMS: atom_id res chain seq x y z
N MET A 1 16.60 5.88 2.44
CA MET A 1 16.70 4.60 1.69
C MET A 1 17.16 3.42 2.55
N ARG A 2 18.40 3.36 3.08
CA ARG A 2 18.86 2.20 3.90
C ARG A 2 17.91 1.86 5.06
N GLU A 3 17.39 2.87 5.74
CA GLU A 3 16.42 2.69 6.83
C GLU A 3 15.07 2.14 6.35
N LEU A 4 14.59 2.55 5.18
CA LEU A 4 13.33 2.05 4.61
C LEU A 4 13.49 0.59 4.19
N THR A 5 14.61 0.24 3.57
CA THR A 5 14.92 -1.15 3.23
C THR A 5 15.04 -2.01 4.48
N ALA A 6 15.72 -1.53 5.52
CA ALA A 6 15.83 -2.24 6.79
C ALA A 6 14.46 -2.43 7.46
N ALA A 7 13.61 -1.40 7.48
CA ALA A 7 12.26 -1.49 8.03
C ALA A 7 11.35 -2.46 7.26
N ALA A 8 11.47 -2.54 5.93
CA ALA A 8 10.80 -3.58 5.15
C ALA A 8 11.36 -4.97 5.46
N GLN A 9 12.69 -5.13 5.42
CA GLN A 9 13.37 -6.40 5.66
C GLN A 9 13.19 -6.95 7.08
N TRP A 10 12.96 -6.08 8.07
CA TRP A 10 12.64 -6.49 9.44
C TRP A 10 11.38 -7.37 9.51
N LEU A 11 10.46 -7.22 8.55
CA LEU A 11 9.27 -8.07 8.45
C LEU A 11 9.63 -9.52 8.08
N ASP A 12 10.79 -9.77 7.48
CA ASP A 12 11.21 -11.12 7.09
C ASP A 12 11.36 -12.02 8.33
N GLY A 13 10.74 -13.20 8.28
CA GLY A 13 10.71 -14.15 9.38
C GLY A 13 9.68 -13.86 10.48
N GLN A 14 9.01 -12.70 10.47
CA GLN A 14 7.91 -12.40 11.39
C GLN A 14 6.67 -13.25 11.11
N VAL A 15 5.73 -13.33 12.06
CA VAL A 15 4.43 -14.00 11.90
C VAL A 15 3.33 -12.95 11.98
N VAL A 16 2.64 -12.73 10.86
CA VAL A 16 1.47 -11.85 10.79
C VAL A 16 0.25 -12.59 11.31
N VAL A 17 -0.53 -11.94 12.17
CA VAL A 17 -1.78 -12.50 12.74
C VAL A 17 -3.03 -11.77 12.27
N ASP A 18 -2.92 -10.50 11.88
CA ASP A 18 -3.99 -9.74 11.26
C ASP A 18 -3.46 -8.59 10.40
N TRP A 19 -4.32 -8.06 9.54
CA TRP A 19 -4.09 -6.87 8.73
C TRP A 19 -5.19 -5.87 8.96
N TRP A 20 -4.81 -4.62 9.20
CA TRP A 20 -5.72 -3.50 9.36
C TRP A 20 -5.31 -2.37 8.44
N ALA A 21 -6.29 -1.73 7.81
CA ALA A 21 -6.01 -0.65 6.89
C ALA A 21 -7.05 0.47 7.01
N ASN A 22 -6.63 1.66 6.59
CA ASN A 22 -7.56 2.67 6.14
C ASN A 22 -7.75 2.50 4.62
N GLU A 23 -8.79 1.77 4.27
CA GLU A 23 -9.16 1.47 2.89
C GLU A 23 -9.76 2.72 2.25
N MET A 24 -9.35 2.99 1.01
CA MET A 24 -9.83 4.08 0.19
C MET A 24 -10.63 3.50 -0.96
N ALA A 25 -11.81 4.06 -1.21
CA ALA A 25 -12.70 3.62 -2.26
C ALA A 25 -12.02 3.76 -3.64
N LEU A 26 -12.39 2.87 -4.56
CA LEU A 26 -12.05 2.99 -5.97
C LEU A 26 -12.98 4.00 -6.67
N TRP A 27 -14.22 4.15 -6.18
CA TRP A 27 -15.16 5.17 -6.63
C TRP A 27 -15.86 5.83 -5.45
N GLU A 28 -16.08 7.14 -5.52
CA GLU A 28 -16.77 7.91 -4.50
C GLU A 28 -18.31 7.72 -4.53
N ASP A 29 -18.85 7.35 -5.69
CA ASP A 29 -20.29 7.23 -6.01
C ASP A 29 -21.13 8.46 -5.63
N TYR A 30 -21.07 9.46 -6.50
CA TYR A 30 -21.91 10.65 -6.45
C TYR A 30 -23.40 10.38 -6.68
N SER A 31 -23.81 9.14 -7.05
CA SER A 31 -25.21 8.76 -7.26
C SER A 31 -25.96 8.39 -5.99
N GLY A 32 -25.27 8.38 -4.83
CA GLY A 32 -25.89 8.22 -3.51
C GLY A 32 -26.00 6.79 -2.99
N ARG A 33 -25.38 5.79 -3.63
CA ARG A 33 -25.25 4.42 -3.10
C ARG A 33 -23.98 4.26 -2.25
N GLY A 34 -23.11 5.27 -2.29
CA GLY A 34 -21.93 5.40 -1.44
C GLY A 34 -20.70 4.74 -2.05
N PRO A 35 -19.53 4.96 -1.42
CA PRO A 35 -18.24 4.58 -1.98
C PRO A 35 -18.14 3.08 -2.29
N ARG A 36 -17.50 2.76 -3.40
CA ARG A 36 -17.23 1.38 -3.84
C ARG A 36 -15.76 1.06 -3.64
N TYR A 37 -15.48 -0.01 -2.92
CA TYR A 37 -14.11 -0.37 -2.49
C TYR A 37 -13.52 -1.54 -3.28
N ASP A 38 -14.35 -2.28 -4.02
CA ASP A 38 -13.96 -3.47 -4.75
C ASP A 38 -14.46 -3.45 -6.20
N ALA A 39 -13.70 -4.14 -7.05
CA ALA A 39 -14.00 -4.34 -8.45
C ALA A 39 -13.43 -5.69 -8.88
N PRO A 40 -14.25 -6.67 -9.30
CA PRO A 40 -13.75 -7.97 -9.77
C PRO A 40 -12.73 -7.84 -10.92
N GLU A 41 -12.85 -6.81 -11.74
CA GLU A 41 -11.95 -6.49 -12.85
C GLU A 41 -10.60 -5.88 -12.42
N PHE A 42 -10.50 -5.36 -11.19
CA PHE A 42 -9.28 -4.77 -10.64
C PHE A 42 -8.96 -5.44 -9.29
N PRO A 43 -8.19 -6.54 -9.28
CA PRO A 43 -7.91 -7.32 -8.07
C PRO A 43 -6.84 -6.61 -7.21
N VAL A 44 -7.18 -5.42 -6.73
CA VAL A 44 -6.32 -4.53 -5.95
C VAL A 44 -7.10 -3.96 -4.78
N LEU A 45 -6.47 -3.93 -3.62
CA LEU A 45 -6.95 -3.15 -2.48
C LEU A 45 -6.21 -1.82 -2.46
N GLN A 46 -6.95 -0.74 -2.28
CA GLN A 46 -6.40 0.61 -2.19
C GLN A 46 -6.50 1.12 -0.75
N THR A 47 -5.38 1.57 -0.18
CA THR A 47 -5.34 2.02 1.22
C THR A 47 -4.46 3.25 1.36
N THR A 48 -4.77 4.16 2.28
CA THR A 48 -3.84 5.26 2.65
C THR A 48 -2.86 4.85 3.74
N GLY A 49 -2.96 3.62 4.22
CA GLY A 49 -2.15 3.08 5.29
C GLY A 49 -2.58 1.67 5.64
N LEU A 50 -1.59 0.83 5.92
CA LEU A 50 -1.72 -0.57 6.27
C LEU A 50 -0.90 -0.85 7.52
N VAL A 51 -1.40 -1.72 8.39
CA VAL A 51 -0.67 -2.23 9.55
C VAL A 51 -0.90 -3.74 9.65
N ALA A 52 0.19 -4.50 9.74
CA ALA A 52 0.18 -5.89 10.17
C ALA A 52 0.30 -5.96 11.70
N GLY A 53 -0.61 -6.66 12.36
CA GLY A 53 -0.37 -7.15 13.72
C GLY A 53 0.50 -8.39 13.68
N LEU A 54 1.50 -8.48 14.57
CA LEU A 54 2.45 -9.60 14.61
C LEU A 54 2.30 -10.41 15.91
N GLU A 55 2.63 -11.70 15.83
CA GLU A 55 2.58 -12.63 16.96
C GLU A 55 3.44 -12.18 18.15
N CYS A 56 4.50 -11.39 17.91
CA CYS A 56 5.37 -10.85 18.95
C CYS A 56 4.78 -9.66 19.74
N GLY A 57 3.53 -9.26 19.45
CA GLY A 57 2.88 -8.11 20.09
C GLY A 57 3.34 -6.75 19.55
N LEU A 58 4.09 -6.74 18.45
CA LEU A 58 4.43 -5.53 17.70
C LEU A 58 3.62 -5.46 16.41
N GLY A 59 3.67 -4.33 15.74
CA GLY A 59 3.13 -4.12 14.42
C GLY A 59 4.20 -3.76 13.39
N TRP A 60 3.82 -3.91 12.13
CA TRP A 60 4.56 -3.37 10.99
C TRP A 60 3.61 -2.51 10.17
N GLY A 61 3.96 -1.25 9.96
CA GLY A 61 3.16 -0.29 9.23
C GLY A 61 3.70 -0.03 7.83
N LEU A 62 2.80 0.33 6.92
CA LEU A 62 3.13 0.83 5.60
C LEU A 62 2.22 2.01 5.28
N LYS A 63 2.79 3.10 4.77
CA LYS A 63 2.02 4.27 4.34
C LYS A 63 2.70 4.94 3.15
N PRO A 64 1.95 5.68 2.32
CA PRO A 64 2.55 6.57 1.35
C PRO A 64 3.21 7.73 2.11
N SER A 65 4.35 8.19 1.62
CA SER A 65 5.06 9.35 2.15
C SER A 65 5.36 10.28 0.99
N GLN A 66 4.82 11.49 1.07
CA GLN A 66 5.12 12.54 0.10
C GLN A 66 6.58 12.99 0.25
N THR A 67 7.30 13.02 -0.87
CA THR A 67 8.58 13.72 -1.03
C THR A 67 8.35 15.06 -1.71
N THR A 68 9.41 15.77 -2.07
CA THR A 68 9.30 17.06 -2.77
C THR A 68 8.57 16.93 -4.12
N GLU A 69 8.70 15.78 -4.80
CA GLU A 69 8.24 15.61 -6.18
C GLU A 69 7.32 14.41 -6.41
N SER A 70 7.15 13.50 -5.44
CA SER A 70 6.35 12.27 -5.62
C SER A 70 6.01 11.57 -4.30
N PHE A 71 5.52 10.33 -4.34
CA PHE A 71 5.23 9.50 -3.17
C PHE A 71 6.03 8.20 -3.16
N GLU A 72 6.58 7.84 -2.00
CA GLU A 72 7.21 6.54 -1.76
C GLU A 72 6.45 5.70 -0.73
N LEU A 73 6.68 4.40 -0.76
CA LEU A 73 6.31 3.50 0.33
C LEU A 73 7.23 3.72 1.53
N ARG A 74 6.63 4.03 2.68
CA ARG A 74 7.35 4.18 3.94
C ARG A 74 6.99 3.06 4.92
N PRO A 75 7.77 1.97 4.95
CA PRO A 75 7.63 0.95 5.98
C PRO A 75 8.04 1.49 7.35
N ILE A 76 7.35 1.02 8.39
CA ILE A 76 7.59 1.36 9.79
C ILE A 76 7.64 0.04 10.56
N SER A 77 8.80 -0.35 11.05
CA SER A 77 8.98 -1.53 11.89
C SER A 77 8.67 -1.22 13.35
N GLU A 78 8.41 -2.26 14.14
CA GLU A 78 8.31 -2.18 15.60
C GLU A 78 7.25 -1.19 16.10
N VAL A 79 6.12 -1.09 15.39
CA VAL A 79 4.99 -0.25 15.82
C VAL A 79 4.43 -0.83 17.12
N PRO A 80 4.39 -0.09 18.24
CA PRO A 80 3.82 -0.62 19.48
C PRO A 80 2.34 -0.98 19.32
N GLU A 81 1.88 -2.05 19.96
CA GLU A 81 0.50 -2.54 19.85
C GLU A 81 -0.55 -1.44 20.12
N ALA A 82 -0.32 -0.58 21.12
CA ALA A 82 -1.23 0.54 21.40
C ALA A 82 -1.40 1.48 20.18
N GLN A 83 -0.33 1.75 19.43
CA GLN A 83 -0.39 2.55 18.21
C GLN A 83 -1.00 1.77 17.04
N VAL A 84 -0.85 0.44 17.02
CA VAL A 84 -1.57 -0.41 16.07
C VAL A 84 -3.08 -0.26 16.29
N ILE A 85 -3.54 -0.36 17.54
CA ILE A 85 -4.95 -0.24 17.92
C ILE A 85 -5.50 1.15 17.55
N GLU A 86 -4.81 2.23 17.93
CA GLU A 86 -5.23 3.59 17.58
C GLU A 86 -5.44 3.76 16.07
N ARG A 87 -4.54 3.19 15.25
CA ARG A 87 -4.63 3.24 13.78
C ARG A 87 -5.78 2.43 13.19
N ARG A 88 -6.42 1.53 13.96
CA ARG A 88 -7.61 0.78 13.53
C ARG A 88 -8.88 1.61 13.56
N GLU A 89 -8.89 2.74 14.27
CA GLU A 89 -10.11 3.49 14.60
C GLU A 89 -10.20 4.87 13.93
N THR A 90 -9.25 5.24 13.07
CA THR A 90 -8.99 6.66 12.75
C THR A 90 -9.74 7.29 11.58
N SER A 91 -10.51 6.58 10.75
CA SER A 91 -11.28 7.26 9.69
C SER A 91 -12.49 6.51 9.17
N VAL A 92 -13.65 7.13 9.35
CA VAL A 92 -14.92 6.80 8.69
C VAL A 92 -15.48 8.11 8.15
N ASN A 93 -15.02 8.57 6.99
CA ASN A 93 -15.55 9.78 6.34
C ASN A 93 -15.26 9.74 4.83
N GLY A 94 -16.25 10.12 4.02
CA GLY A 94 -16.14 10.16 2.56
C GLY A 94 -15.76 8.80 1.98
N ILE A 95 -14.71 8.77 1.17
CA ILE A 95 -14.20 7.57 0.50
C ILE A 95 -13.37 6.64 1.39
N PHE A 96 -13.19 6.97 2.67
CA PHE A 96 -12.30 6.22 3.57
C PHE A 96 -13.06 5.39 4.60
N ARG A 97 -12.58 4.16 4.83
CA ARG A 97 -13.04 3.32 5.94
C ARG A 97 -11.87 2.56 6.58
N SER A 98 -11.85 2.54 7.92
CA SER A 98 -10.95 1.66 8.65
C SER A 98 -11.56 0.26 8.79
N ARG A 99 -10.82 -0.79 8.41
CA ARG A 99 -11.27 -2.17 8.63
C ARG A 99 -10.12 -3.17 8.70
N GLN A 100 -10.45 -4.37 9.16
CA GLN A 100 -9.60 -5.55 9.01
C GLN A 100 -9.68 -6.08 7.57
N LEU A 101 -8.54 -6.40 6.97
CA LEU A 101 -8.42 -6.98 5.63
C LEU A 101 -8.27 -8.51 5.74
N THR A 102 -9.38 -9.20 5.99
CA THR A 102 -9.39 -10.67 6.18
C THR A 102 -9.06 -11.47 4.92
N GLU A 103 -9.12 -10.82 3.76
CA GLU A 103 -8.72 -11.37 2.47
C GLU A 103 -7.20 -11.43 2.28
N LEU A 104 -6.41 -10.75 3.13
CA LEU A 104 -4.95 -10.82 3.08
C LEU A 104 -4.44 -12.04 3.89
N PRO A 105 -3.41 -12.75 3.40
CA PRO A 105 -2.84 -13.91 4.08
C PRO A 105 -2.24 -13.57 5.44
N VAL A 106 -2.43 -14.47 6.40
CA VAL A 106 -1.74 -14.46 7.71
C VAL A 106 -0.70 -15.58 7.77
N GLY A 107 0.25 -15.47 8.68
CA GLY A 107 1.29 -16.47 8.91
C GLY A 107 2.70 -15.91 8.74
N ARG A 108 3.66 -16.82 8.59
CA ARG A 108 5.08 -16.46 8.51
C ARG A 108 5.39 -15.70 7.22
N VAL A 109 6.11 -14.60 7.34
CA VAL A 109 6.62 -13.80 6.23
C VAL A 109 7.98 -14.33 5.78
N ARG A 110 8.18 -14.37 4.46
CA ARG A 110 9.42 -14.76 3.80
C ARG A 110 9.66 -13.92 2.55
N ASP A 111 10.89 -13.97 2.06
CA ASP A 111 11.30 -13.48 0.73
C ASP A 111 10.98 -12.00 0.51
N VAL A 112 11.16 -11.18 1.57
CA VAL A 112 10.92 -9.74 1.49
C VAL A 112 11.93 -9.10 0.53
N THR A 113 11.42 -8.52 -0.55
CA THR A 113 12.20 -7.76 -1.54
C THR A 113 11.65 -6.35 -1.68
N VAL A 114 12.54 -5.40 -1.95
CA VAL A 114 12.22 -3.98 -2.05
C VAL A 114 12.62 -3.49 -3.44
N GLY A 115 11.62 -3.04 -4.20
CA GLY A 115 11.77 -2.41 -5.49
C GLY A 115 11.93 -0.90 -5.37
N PHE A 116 12.75 -0.35 -6.25
CA PHE A 116 13.03 1.09 -6.30
C PHE A 116 12.74 1.63 -7.70
N VAL A 117 12.30 2.88 -7.78
CA VAL A 117 12.31 3.65 -9.02
C VAL A 117 13.40 4.72 -8.90
N HIS A 118 14.25 4.76 -9.92
CA HIS A 118 15.15 5.87 -10.22
C HIS A 118 14.53 6.66 -11.37
N ASP A 119 14.71 7.98 -11.42
CA ASP A 119 14.11 8.93 -12.39
C ASP A 119 12.67 9.37 -12.12
N ILE A 120 12.54 10.38 -11.27
CA ILE A 120 11.62 11.47 -11.58
C ILE A 120 12.49 12.54 -12.24
N VAL A 121 12.65 12.45 -13.57
CA VAL A 121 13.20 13.57 -14.34
C VAL A 121 12.08 14.59 -14.47
N THR A 122 12.00 15.52 -13.53
CA THR A 122 11.23 16.74 -13.72
C THR A 122 11.78 17.47 -14.95
N LEU A 123 10.89 18.03 -15.77
CA LEU A 123 11.18 18.69 -17.06
C LEU A 123 12.26 19.80 -17.00
N ASP A 124 12.65 20.25 -15.80
CA ASP A 124 13.79 21.14 -15.56
C ASP A 124 14.99 20.35 -15.00
N ALA A 125 15.71 19.73 -15.93
CA ALA A 125 16.92 18.96 -15.68
C ALA A 125 17.95 19.73 -14.84
N ARG A 126 18.01 19.48 -13.51
CA ARG A 126 19.19 19.73 -12.65
C ARG A 126 19.12 19.32 -11.17
N ILE A 127 18.16 18.50 -10.75
CA ILE A 127 18.11 18.02 -9.35
C ILE A 127 18.36 16.51 -9.35
N GLY A 128 19.31 16.06 -8.53
CA GLY A 128 19.73 14.66 -8.50
C GLY A 128 18.54 13.74 -8.23
N GLY A 129 18.39 12.69 -9.04
CA GLY A 129 17.27 11.77 -8.94
C GLY A 129 17.17 11.16 -7.53
N GLU A 130 16.05 11.41 -6.86
CA GLU A 130 15.70 10.67 -5.65
C GLU A 130 15.41 9.22 -6.03
N THR A 131 15.86 8.28 -5.19
CA THR A 131 15.51 6.87 -5.35
C THR A 131 14.43 6.55 -4.34
N LEU A 132 13.26 6.23 -4.85
CA LEU A 132 12.05 6.05 -4.05
C LEU A 132 11.75 4.57 -3.90
N VAL A 133 11.32 4.16 -2.71
CA VAL A 133 10.78 2.81 -2.51
C VAL A 133 9.41 2.76 -3.18
N SER A 134 9.31 2.05 -4.29
CA SER A 134 8.08 1.99 -5.10
C SER A 134 7.28 0.74 -4.82
N GLU A 135 7.94 -0.33 -4.38
CA GLU A 135 7.36 -1.66 -4.32
C GLU A 135 7.99 -2.49 -3.20
N ILE A 136 7.18 -3.28 -2.51
CA ILE A 136 7.64 -4.31 -1.58
C ILE A 136 6.92 -5.61 -1.97
N ARG A 137 7.67 -6.68 -2.18
CA ARG A 137 7.11 -8.03 -2.39
C ARG A 137 7.50 -8.95 -1.26
N CYS A 138 6.62 -9.85 -0.87
CA CYS A 138 6.92 -10.90 0.08
C CYS A 138 5.99 -12.10 -0.10
N THR A 139 6.24 -13.16 0.66
CA THR A 139 5.34 -14.30 0.81
C THR A 139 4.87 -14.36 2.25
N VAL A 140 3.56 -14.42 2.49
CA VAL A 140 2.97 -14.54 3.84
C VAL A 140 2.10 -15.78 3.88
N GLY A 141 2.36 -16.69 4.83
CA GLY A 141 1.59 -17.94 4.92
C GLY A 141 1.68 -18.82 3.67
N GLY A 142 2.71 -18.62 2.83
CA GLY A 142 2.86 -19.30 1.54
C GLY A 142 2.15 -18.63 0.36
N GLN A 143 1.46 -17.51 0.56
CA GLN A 143 0.81 -16.73 -0.49
C GLN A 143 1.61 -15.46 -0.80
N PRO A 144 1.82 -15.13 -2.09
CA PRO A 144 2.56 -13.93 -2.45
C PRO A 144 1.74 -12.66 -2.17
N LEU A 145 2.43 -11.58 -1.82
CA LEU A 145 1.88 -10.24 -1.68
C LEU A 145 2.78 -9.22 -2.38
N VAL A 146 2.15 -8.23 -3.02
CA VAL A 146 2.82 -7.04 -3.53
C VAL A 146 2.17 -5.80 -2.94
N PHE A 147 2.99 -4.92 -2.39
CA PHE A 147 2.62 -3.57 -1.99
C PHE A 147 3.29 -2.58 -2.95
N LEU A 148 2.54 -1.62 -3.44
CA LEU A 148 3.02 -0.65 -4.42
C LEU A 148 2.59 0.76 -4.04
N SER A 149 3.50 1.74 -4.16
CA SER A 149 3.16 3.17 -4.09
C SER A 149 2.41 3.54 -5.36
N GLY A 150 1.17 4.00 -5.24
CA GLY A 150 0.31 4.30 -6.38
C GLY A 150 -1.13 4.57 -5.98
N GLU A 151 -1.96 4.94 -6.95
CA GLU A 151 -3.39 5.24 -6.75
C GLU A 151 -4.19 4.83 -7.98
N ALA A 152 -5.41 4.35 -7.75
CA ALA A 152 -6.47 4.21 -8.74
C ALA A 152 -7.37 5.45 -8.62
N GLU A 153 -7.29 6.33 -9.61
CA GLU A 153 -8.03 7.58 -9.67
C GLU A 153 -9.29 7.43 -10.53
N GLU A 154 -10.44 7.70 -9.94
CA GLU A 154 -11.72 7.82 -10.63
C GLU A 154 -11.71 9.00 -11.61
N GLN A 155 -12.01 8.72 -12.87
CA GLN A 155 -12.19 9.73 -13.91
C GLN A 155 -13.66 10.14 -14.01
N GLN A 156 -13.93 11.28 -14.67
CA GLN A 156 -15.30 11.80 -14.87
C GLN A 156 -16.26 10.86 -15.61
N ASN A 157 -15.76 9.82 -16.27
CA ASN A 157 -16.54 8.81 -16.99
C ASN A 157 -16.63 7.48 -16.23
N ASP A 158 -16.41 7.49 -14.92
CA ASP A 158 -16.38 6.33 -14.01
C ASP A 158 -15.30 5.29 -14.33
N SER A 159 -14.37 5.58 -15.26
CA SER A 159 -13.21 4.72 -15.49
C SER A 159 -12.12 4.99 -14.45
N LEU A 160 -11.26 3.99 -14.22
CA LEU A 160 -10.10 4.13 -13.33
C LEU A 160 -8.82 4.32 -14.13
N VAL A 161 -7.99 5.26 -13.67
CA VAL A 161 -6.60 5.43 -14.13
C VAL A 161 -5.67 5.04 -12.99
N PHE A 162 -4.69 4.18 -13.28
CA PHE A 162 -3.74 3.70 -12.28
C PHE A 162 -2.42 4.46 -12.40
N LYS A 163 -2.02 5.16 -11.35
CA LYS A 163 -0.77 5.90 -11.25
C LYS A 163 0.20 5.19 -10.33
N ARG A 164 1.48 5.19 -10.69
CA ARG A 164 2.56 4.78 -9.78
C ARG A 164 3.04 6.01 -9.00
N LEU A 165 3.60 5.75 -7.81
CA LEU A 165 4.20 6.76 -6.93
C LEU A 165 3.22 7.88 -6.55
N ASP A 166 2.01 7.49 -6.16
CA ASP A 166 0.94 8.40 -5.75
C ASP A 166 0.51 8.15 -4.29
N ASN A 167 -0.55 8.82 -3.86
CA ASN A 167 -0.92 9.02 -2.47
C ASN A 167 -1.46 7.79 -1.71
N ALA A 168 -1.43 6.59 -2.31
CA ALA A 168 -1.97 5.37 -1.72
C ALA A 168 -0.97 4.19 -1.77
N VAL A 169 -1.32 3.14 -1.03
CA VAL A 169 -0.70 1.83 -1.09
C VAL A 169 -1.68 0.90 -1.79
N LEU A 170 -1.27 0.41 -2.95
CA LEU A 170 -1.97 -0.63 -3.71
C LEU A 170 -1.46 -2.01 -3.27
N ILE A 171 -2.38 -2.90 -2.92
CA ILE A 171 -2.07 -4.24 -2.39
C ILE A 171 -2.62 -5.29 -3.35
N PHE A 172 -1.78 -6.24 -3.75
CA PHE A 172 -2.12 -7.33 -4.66
C PHE A 172 -1.80 -8.69 -4.03
N THR A 173 -2.77 -9.61 -4.07
CA THR A 173 -2.59 -11.02 -3.69
C THR A 173 -2.18 -11.90 -4.88
N ASP A 174 -2.37 -11.40 -6.11
CA ASP A 174 -1.82 -11.96 -7.34
C ASP A 174 -0.77 -10.99 -7.90
N PRO A 175 0.53 -11.31 -7.81
CA PRO A 175 1.59 -10.47 -8.35
C PRO A 175 1.48 -10.21 -9.86
N THR A 176 0.84 -11.10 -10.62
CA THR A 176 0.69 -10.93 -12.07
C THR A 176 -0.30 -9.82 -12.42
N ALA A 177 -1.25 -9.53 -11.52
CA ALA A 177 -2.22 -8.45 -11.72
C ALA A 177 -1.55 -7.09 -11.85
N VAL A 178 -0.43 -6.87 -11.14
CA VAL A 178 0.38 -5.64 -11.21
C VAL A 178 0.76 -5.30 -12.65
N ASP A 179 1.10 -6.30 -13.46
CA ASP A 179 1.57 -6.11 -14.83
C ASP A 179 0.42 -5.96 -15.84
N THR A 180 -0.80 -6.30 -15.44
CA THR A 180 -2.00 -6.22 -16.31
C THR A 180 -2.77 -4.92 -16.18
N LEU A 181 -2.49 -4.11 -15.15
CA LEU A 181 -3.18 -2.84 -14.95
C LEU A 181 -2.78 -1.80 -16.01
N PRO A 182 -3.72 -0.95 -16.45
CA PRO A 182 -3.46 0.10 -17.44
C PRO A 182 -2.78 1.30 -16.76
N TRP A 183 -1.50 1.17 -16.42
CA TRP A 183 -0.72 2.24 -15.79
C TRP A 183 -0.66 3.49 -16.69
N SER A 184 -1.05 4.64 -16.15
CA SER A 184 -0.76 5.93 -16.77
C SER A 184 0.71 6.27 -16.61
N ARG A 185 1.24 6.96 -17.62
CA ARG A 185 2.59 7.54 -17.59
C ARG A 185 2.63 8.79 -16.74
#